data_AF-A0A932PAF4-F1
#
_entry.id   AF-A0A932PAF4-F1
#
_cell.length_a   1.000
_cell.length_b   1.000
_cell.length_c   1.000
_cell.angle_alpha   90.00
_cell.angle_beta   90.00
_cell.angle_gamma   90.00
#
_symmetry.space_group_name_H-M   'P 1'
#
loop_
_entity.id
_entity.type
_entity.pdbx_description
1 polymer ?
#
loop_
_entity_poly.entity_id
_entity_poly.type
_entity_poly.pdbx_seq_one_letter_code
_entity_poly.pdbx_strand_id
1 'polypeptide(L)'
;MNALYLTARLDIAESLRSRWFMFYSIVFGGIVVLLFVFGLTESRVLGFTGLSRLLVTYIQLCVAILPVFILITTVRSVAGDRDAGVFEYMLSLPVPLAAWFWGKMIGRFVVVFLPVFGAMAVAALYALARGIGVDWSLFLLYTALLVALA
;
A
#
# COMPACT_ATOMS: atom_id res chain seq x y z
N MET A 1 8.21 14.91 -23.44
CA MET A 1 8.34 14.52 -22.02
C MET A 1 7.00 13.94 -21.58
N ASN A 2 6.97 12.69 -21.11
CA ASN A 2 5.72 11.96 -20.89
C ASN A 2 4.91 12.60 -19.75
N ALA A 3 3.91 13.41 -20.10
CA ALA A 3 3.04 14.10 -19.14
C ALA A 3 2.48 13.16 -18.07
N LEU A 4 2.16 11.91 -18.46
CA LEU A 4 1.78 10.79 -17.59
C LEU A 4 2.76 10.55 -16.42
N TYR A 5 4.06 10.54 -16.70
CA TYR A 5 5.07 10.26 -15.68
C TYR A 5 5.25 11.45 -14.73
N LEU A 6 5.18 12.67 -15.25
CA LEU A 6 5.26 13.88 -14.43
C LEU A 6 4.06 14.00 -13.48
N THR A 7 2.84 13.77 -13.97
CA THR A 7 1.63 13.82 -13.13
C THR A 7 1.65 12.76 -12.05
N ALA A 8 2.04 11.51 -12.39
CA ALA A 8 2.20 10.45 -11.40
C ALA A 8 3.28 10.77 -10.36
N ARG A 9 4.44 11.27 -10.78
CA ARG A 9 5.54 11.61 -9.87
C ARG A 9 5.19 12.76 -8.93
N LEU A 10 4.45 13.76 -9.41
CA LEU A 10 3.95 14.86 -8.58
C LEU A 10 3.02 14.33 -7.48
N ASP A 11 2.03 13.51 -7.84
CA ASP A 11 1.05 12.95 -6.90
C ASP A 11 1.71 12.05 -5.85
N ILE A 12 2.69 11.23 -6.26
CA ILE A 12 3.50 10.40 -5.36
C ILE A 12 4.32 11.29 -4.41
N ALA A 13 5.00 12.31 -4.91
CA ALA A 13 5.84 13.18 -4.08
C ALA A 13 5.00 13.96 -3.06
N GLU A 14 3.82 14.44 -3.46
CA GLU A 14 2.88 15.11 -2.58
C GLU A 14 2.34 14.16 -1.50
N SER A 15 1.96 12.95 -1.91
CA SER A 15 1.48 11.92 -1.00
C SER A 15 2.54 11.47 0.00
N LEU A 16 3.79 11.24 -0.43
CA LEU A 16 4.91 10.86 0.44
C LEU A 16 5.24 11.93 1.48
N ARG A 17 5.06 13.22 1.13
CA ARG A 17 5.28 14.35 2.04
C ARG A 17 4.14 14.53 3.04
N SER A 18 2.99 13.90 2.81
CA SER A 18 1.85 13.97 3.72
C SER A 18 2.14 13.25 5.03
N ARG A 19 1.88 13.93 6.17
CA ARG A 19 1.96 13.32 7.51
C ARG A 19 1.04 12.10 7.65
N TRP A 20 -0.03 12.05 6.86
CA TRP A 20 -0.98 10.92 6.83
C TRP A 20 -0.40 9.67 6.18
N PHE A 21 0.47 9.82 5.17
CA PHE A 21 1.17 8.70 4.56
C PHE A 21 2.14 8.05 5.56
N MET A 22 2.82 8.87 6.36
CA MET A 22 3.72 8.36 7.40
C MET A 22 2.93 7.62 8.50
N PHE A 23 1.80 8.17 8.95
CA PHE A 23 0.91 7.49 9.89
C PHE A 23 0.44 6.14 9.35
N TYR A 24 0.01 6.10 8.10
CA TYR A 24 -0.41 4.87 7.43
C TYR A 24 0.69 3.81 7.37
N SER A 25 1.88 4.20 6.94
CA SER A 25 3.03 3.31 6.86
C SER A 25 3.40 2.74 8.23
N ILE A 26 3.30 3.56 9.29
CA ILE A 26 3.54 3.12 10.67
C ILE A 26 2.46 2.16 11.15
N VAL A 27 1.18 2.40 10.85
CA VAL A 27 0.09 1.51 11.28
C VAL A 27 0.23 0.14 10.62
N PHE A 28 0.38 0.08 9.30
CA PHE A 28 0.49 -1.20 8.58
C PHE A 28 1.82 -1.90 8.87
N GLY A 29 2.93 -1.16 8.91
CA GLY A 29 4.23 -1.69 9.31
C GLY A 29 4.23 -2.21 10.76
N GLY A 30 3.62 -1.45 11.67
CA GLY A 30 3.48 -1.81 13.08
C GLY A 30 2.64 -3.07 13.28
N ILE A 31 1.52 -3.21 12.56
CA ILE A 31 0.71 -4.42 12.58
C ILE A 31 1.53 -5.64 12.14
N VAL A 32 2.31 -5.55 11.05
CA VAL A 32 3.16 -6.68 10.61
C VAL A 32 4.18 -7.04 11.68
N VAL A 33 4.84 -6.05 12.27
CA VAL A 33 5.83 -6.28 13.34
C VAL A 33 5.19 -6.96 14.55
N LEU A 34 4.03 -6.46 15.00
CA LEU A 34 3.29 -7.05 16.11
C LEU A 34 2.89 -8.50 15.80
N LEU A 35 2.32 -8.74 14.62
CA LEU A 35 1.97 -10.09 14.16
C LEU A 35 3.18 -11.02 14.14
N PHE A 36 4.35 -10.54 13.72
CA PHE A 36 5.59 -11.32 13.78
C PHE A 36 6.01 -11.65 15.21
N VAL A 37 6.01 -10.67 16.12
CA VAL A 37 6.39 -10.89 17.52
C VAL A 37 5.47 -11.90 18.20
N PHE A 38 4.15 -11.76 18.01
CA PHE A 38 3.17 -12.70 18.58
C PHE A 38 3.18 -14.07 17.89
N GLY A 39 3.32 -14.11 16.56
CA GLY A 39 3.35 -15.36 15.79
C GLY A 39 4.58 -16.23 16.01
N LEU A 40 5.74 -15.63 16.23
CA LEU A 40 6.95 -16.36 16.62
C LEU A 40 6.82 -17.00 18.01
N THR A 41 5.95 -16.47 18.85
CA THR A 41 5.72 -16.96 20.22
C THR A 41 4.81 -18.19 20.23
N GLU A 42 3.74 -18.21 19.41
CA GLU A 42 2.83 -19.35 19.30
C GLU A 42 3.40 -20.52 18.48
N SER A 43 4.33 -20.25 17.55
CA SER A 43 4.84 -21.26 16.61
C SER A 43 5.86 -22.25 17.22
N ARG A 44 6.09 -22.23 18.55
CA ARG A 44 7.04 -23.15 19.21
C ARG A 44 6.54 -24.59 19.37
N VAL A 45 5.25 -24.86 19.18
CA VAL A 45 4.65 -26.19 19.47
C VAL A 45 4.20 -26.96 18.23
N LEU A 46 4.01 -26.29 17.08
CA LEU A 46 3.58 -26.91 15.83
C LEU A 46 4.54 -26.52 14.71
N GLY A 47 5.37 -27.48 14.29
CA GLY A 47 6.28 -27.28 13.16
C GLY A 47 5.55 -26.69 11.96
N PHE A 48 6.07 -25.57 11.44
CA PHE A 48 5.89 -25.13 10.06
C PHE A 48 4.48 -24.70 9.58
N THR A 49 3.72 -23.92 10.38
CA THR A 49 2.52 -23.18 9.88
C THR A 49 2.46 -21.70 10.26
N GLY A 50 3.45 -21.18 11.00
CA GLY A 50 3.40 -19.81 11.55
C GLY A 50 3.29 -18.71 10.49
N LEU A 51 4.13 -18.73 9.46
CA LEU A 51 4.19 -17.64 8.47
C LEU A 51 2.92 -17.53 7.62
N SER A 52 2.39 -18.66 7.14
CA SER A 52 1.16 -18.67 6.35
C SER A 52 -0.02 -18.15 7.18
N ARG A 53 -0.12 -18.55 8.45
CA ARG A 53 -1.15 -18.02 9.37
C ARG A 53 -1.01 -16.51 9.57
N LEU A 54 0.22 -16.02 9.76
CA LEU A 54 0.50 -14.59 9.92
C LEU A 54 0.14 -13.78 8.68
N LEU A 55 0.50 -14.25 7.49
CA LEU A 55 0.13 -13.61 6.23
C LEU A 55 -1.38 -13.59 6.03
N VAL A 56 -2.09 -14.68 6.35
CA VAL A 56 -3.56 -14.72 6.30
C VAL A 56 -4.16 -13.66 7.22
N THR A 57 -3.76 -13.61 8.49
CA THR A 57 -4.27 -12.62 9.45
C THR A 57 -3.96 -11.19 9.01
N TYR A 58 -2.76 -10.96 8.47
CA TYR A 58 -2.37 -9.66 7.94
C TYR A 58 -3.26 -9.23 6.77
N ILE A 59 -3.49 -10.12 5.80
CA ILE A 59 -4.35 -9.84 4.64
C ILE A 59 -5.81 -9.65 5.06
N GLN A 60 -6.31 -10.40 6.03
CA GLN A 60 -7.67 -10.19 6.58
C GLN A 60 -7.83 -8.78 7.17
N LEU A 61 -6.83 -8.29 7.89
CA LEU A 61 -6.81 -6.90 8.39
C LEU A 61 -6.74 -5.90 7.24
N CYS A 62 -5.94 -6.18 6.20
CA CYS A 62 -5.88 -5.33 5.01
C CYS A 62 -7.24 -5.23 4.31
N VAL A 63 -7.94 -6.35 4.09
CA VAL A 63 -9.26 -6.37 3.47
C VAL A 63 -10.27 -5.51 4.23
N ALA A 64 -10.18 -5.46 5.57
CA ALA A 64 -11.07 -4.64 6.39
C ALA A 64 -10.70 -3.15 6.42
N ILE A 65 -9.41 -2.82 6.57
CA ILE A 65 -8.95 -1.45 6.87
C ILE A 65 -8.64 -0.66 5.59
N LEU A 66 -8.07 -1.33 4.58
CA LEU A 66 -7.51 -0.69 3.39
C LEU A 66 -8.59 0.06 2.57
N PRO A 67 -9.81 -0.47 2.35
CA PRO A 67 -10.86 0.28 1.63
C PRO A 67 -11.29 1.57 2.33
N VAL A 68 -11.44 1.52 3.66
CA VAL A 68 -11.79 2.70 4.46
C VAL A 68 -10.69 3.75 4.35
N PHE A 69 -9.44 3.32 4.39
CA PHE A 69 -8.29 4.21 4.23
C PHE A 69 -8.23 4.85 2.84
N ILE A 70 -8.45 4.05 1.78
CA ILE A 70 -8.53 4.57 0.41
C ILE A 70 -9.62 5.64 0.33
N LEU A 71 -10.81 5.40 0.87
CA LEU A 71 -11.89 6.39 0.83
C LEU A 71 -11.50 7.70 1.52
N ILE A 72 -10.94 7.64 2.72
CA ILE A 72 -10.57 8.84 3.48
C ILE A 72 -9.47 9.64 2.76
N THR A 73 -8.43 8.96 2.27
CA THR A 73 -7.33 9.61 1.55
C THR A 73 -7.77 10.16 0.20
N THR A 74 -8.62 9.40 -0.51
CA THR A 74 -9.17 9.77 -1.80
C THR A 74 -10.04 11.00 -1.69
N VAL A 75 -10.95 11.04 -0.72
CA VAL A 75 -11.84 12.20 -0.48
C VAL A 75 -10.99 13.43 -0.15
N ARG A 76 -10.04 13.33 0.78
CA ARG A 76 -9.22 14.49 1.16
C ARG A 76 -8.42 15.07 0.01
N SER A 77 -7.83 14.23 -0.85
CA SER A 77 -7.03 14.73 -1.96
C SER A 77 -7.89 15.08 -3.20
N VAL A 78 -8.96 14.36 -3.54
CA VAL A 78 -9.78 14.71 -4.73
C VAL A 78 -10.75 15.85 -4.43
N ALA A 79 -11.43 15.82 -3.28
CA ALA A 79 -12.33 16.91 -2.90
C ALA A 79 -11.53 18.17 -2.56
N GLY A 80 -10.39 18.04 -1.86
CA GLY A 80 -9.49 19.16 -1.59
C GLY A 80 -8.98 19.85 -2.86
N ASP A 81 -8.54 19.08 -3.86
CA ASP A 81 -8.09 19.64 -5.14
C ASP A 81 -9.23 20.29 -5.93
N ARG A 82 -10.44 19.75 -5.81
CA ARG A 82 -11.64 20.33 -6.42
C ARG A 82 -11.98 21.66 -5.78
N ASP A 83 -12.00 21.73 -4.44
CA ASP A 83 -12.37 22.92 -3.69
C ASP A 83 -11.32 24.04 -3.84
N ALA A 84 -10.06 23.67 -4.07
CA ALA A 84 -8.96 24.61 -4.34
C ALA A 84 -8.85 25.05 -5.81
N GLY A 85 -9.71 24.56 -6.72
CA GLY A 85 -9.68 24.91 -8.15
C GLY A 85 -8.46 24.37 -8.92
N VAL A 86 -7.74 23.39 -8.35
CA VAL A 86 -6.48 22.87 -8.92
C VAL A 86 -6.70 22.18 -10.26
N PHE A 87 -7.89 21.57 -10.46
CA PHE A 87 -8.23 20.92 -11.74
C PHE A 87 -8.31 21.92 -12.89
N GLU A 88 -8.92 23.09 -12.66
CA GLU A 88 -9.04 24.14 -13.68
C GLU A 88 -7.67 24.71 -14.03
N TYR A 89 -6.81 24.88 -13.02
CA TYR A 89 -5.42 25.30 -13.23
C TYR A 89 -4.60 24.27 -14.02
N MET A 90 -4.64 22.99 -13.64
CA MET A 90 -3.88 21.94 -14.33
C MET A 90 -4.34 21.69 -15.77
N LEU A 91 -5.63 21.87 -16.05
CA LEU A 91 -6.20 21.74 -17.39
C LEU A 91 -6.00 22.96 -18.29
N SER A 92 -5.63 24.12 -17.70
CA SER A 92 -5.19 25.28 -18.47
C SER A 92 -3.78 25.08 -19.07
N LEU A 93 -2.99 24.16 -18.50
CA LEU A 93 -1.71 23.74 -19.05
C LEU A 93 -1.93 22.75 -20.21
N PRO A 94 -1.00 22.65 -21.19
CA PRO A 94 -1.12 21.74 -22.32
C PRO A 94 -0.89 20.27 -21.92
N VAL A 95 -1.75 19.73 -21.05
CA VAL A 95 -1.73 18.36 -20.54
C VAL A 95 -2.99 17.62 -21.01
N PRO A 96 -2.86 16.49 -21.72
CA PRO A 96 -4.03 15.73 -22.16
C PRO A 96 -4.77 15.11 -20.97
N LEU A 97 -6.11 15.14 -21.01
CA LEU A 97 -6.99 14.67 -19.92
C LEU A 97 -6.67 13.23 -19.48
N ALA A 98 -6.41 12.34 -20.45
CA ALA A 98 -6.06 10.96 -20.20
C ALA A 98 -4.73 10.83 -19.43
N ALA A 99 -3.75 11.68 -19.70
CA ALA A 99 -2.47 11.65 -19.00
C ALA A 99 -2.57 12.10 -17.55
N TRP A 100 -3.45 13.06 -17.29
CA TRP A 100 -3.75 13.51 -15.95
C TRP A 100 -4.49 12.44 -15.14
N PHE A 101 -5.56 11.87 -15.71
CA PHE A 101 -6.38 10.85 -15.06
C PHE A 101 -5.56 9.59 -14.71
N TRP A 102 -4.87 9.01 -15.70
CA TRP A 102 -4.07 7.80 -15.48
C TRP A 102 -2.87 8.05 -14.57
N GLY A 103 -2.23 9.22 -14.67
CA GLY A 103 -1.14 9.58 -13.77
C GLY A 103 -1.59 9.65 -12.30
N LYS A 104 -2.76 10.24 -12.05
CA LYS A 104 -3.33 10.34 -10.69
C LYS A 104 -3.80 8.99 -10.15
N MET A 105 -4.39 8.13 -10.98
CA MET A 105 -4.73 6.76 -10.59
C MET A 105 -3.48 5.96 -10.20
N ILE A 106 -2.44 5.99 -11.04
CA ILE A 106 -1.18 5.28 -10.77
C ILE A 106 -0.51 5.82 -9.50
N GLY A 107 -0.48 7.15 -9.33
CA GLY A 107 0.10 7.78 -8.15
C GLY A 107 -0.55 7.26 -6.86
N ARG A 108 -1.88 7.27 -6.81
CA ARG A 108 -2.64 6.77 -5.66
C ARG A 108 -2.49 5.28 -5.42
N PHE A 109 -2.55 4.48 -6.49
CA PHE A 109 -2.33 3.04 -6.40
C PHE A 109 -0.98 2.75 -5.76
N VAL A 110 0.09 3.40 -6.24
CA VAL A 110 1.44 3.24 -5.68
C VAL A 110 1.47 3.65 -4.21
N VAL A 111 0.90 4.80 -3.86
CA VAL A 111 0.90 5.33 -2.48
C VAL A 111 0.20 4.39 -1.49
N VAL A 112 -0.90 3.76 -1.90
CA VAL A 112 -1.64 2.82 -1.03
C VAL A 112 -0.95 1.45 -1.01
N PHE A 113 -0.49 0.97 -2.15
CA PHE A 113 0.11 -0.36 -2.28
C PHE A 113 1.48 -0.47 -1.61
N LEU A 114 2.37 0.52 -1.78
CA LEU A 114 3.78 0.44 -1.36
C LEU A 114 3.97 0.09 0.11
N PRO A 115 3.27 0.73 1.07
CA PRO A 115 3.50 0.48 2.49
C PRO A 115 3.05 -0.91 2.93
N VAL A 116 1.92 -1.39 2.39
CA VAL A 116 1.35 -2.71 2.72
C VAL A 116 2.17 -3.83 2.11
N PHE A 117 2.46 -3.70 0.81
CA PHE A 117 3.33 -4.63 0.12
C PHE A 117 4.74 -4.63 0.72
N GLY A 118 5.29 -3.45 1.02
CA GLY A 118 6.60 -3.30 1.64
C GLY A 118 6.67 -3.99 3.00
N ALA A 119 5.66 -3.85 3.85
CA ALA A 119 5.62 -4.54 5.14
C ALA A 119 5.56 -6.06 4.96
N MET A 120 4.75 -6.57 4.03
CA MET A 120 4.67 -7.99 3.69
C MET A 120 5.99 -8.52 3.12
N ALA A 121 6.65 -7.77 2.25
CA ALA A 121 7.94 -8.12 1.66
C ALA A 121 9.06 -8.15 2.71
N VAL A 122 9.11 -7.18 3.63
CA VAL A 122 10.06 -7.18 4.76
C VAL A 122 9.84 -8.39 5.66
N ALA A 123 8.58 -8.74 5.93
CA ALA A 123 8.21 -9.96 6.65
C ALA A 123 8.73 -11.24 5.96
N ALA A 124 8.54 -11.35 4.65
CA ALA A 124 9.04 -12.49 3.87
C ALA A 124 10.58 -12.55 3.86
N LEU A 125 11.26 -11.43 3.67
CA LEU A 125 12.72 -11.35 3.72
C LEU A 125 13.29 -11.74 5.08
N TYR A 126 12.67 -11.26 6.16
CA TYR A 126 13.08 -11.63 7.52
C TYR A 126 12.88 -13.14 7.78
N ALA A 127 11.81 -13.73 7.26
CA ALA A 127 11.56 -15.15 7.36
C ALA A 127 12.62 -15.98 6.62
N LEU A 128 13.00 -15.57 5.40
CA LEU A 128 14.08 -16.20 4.65
C LEU A 128 15.41 -16.13 5.40
N ALA A 129 15.75 -14.97 5.98
CA ALA A 129 16.96 -14.81 6.79
C ALA A 129 16.98 -15.70 8.04
N ARG A 130 15.82 -16.06 8.59
CA ARG A 130 15.67 -17.00 9.71
C ARG A 130 15.60 -18.47 9.29
N GLY A 131 15.69 -18.77 7.99
CA GLY A 131 15.56 -20.13 7.46
C GLY A 131 14.13 -20.69 7.53
N ILE A 132 13.13 -19.81 7.67
CA ILE A 132 11.71 -20.19 7.70
C ILE A 132 11.25 -20.36 6.25
N GLY A 133 10.66 -21.51 5.92
CA GLY A 133 10.12 -21.78 4.58
C GLY A 133 8.99 -20.80 4.23
N VAL A 134 9.16 -20.06 3.14
CA VAL A 134 8.13 -19.17 2.58
C VAL A 134 7.46 -19.90 1.42
N ASP A 135 6.15 -20.07 1.50
CA ASP A 135 5.36 -20.51 0.35
C ASP A 135 5.18 -19.33 -0.62
N TRP A 136 5.98 -19.34 -1.68
CA TRP A 136 5.97 -18.31 -2.72
C TRP A 136 4.64 -18.25 -3.48
N SER A 137 3.89 -19.35 -3.55
CA SER A 137 2.59 -19.38 -4.22
C SER A 137 1.56 -18.58 -3.42
N LEU A 138 1.54 -18.78 -2.09
CA LEU A 138 0.68 -18.00 -1.19
C LEU A 138 1.09 -16.53 -1.16
N PHE A 139 2.39 -16.24 -1.13
CA PHE A 139 2.89 -14.86 -1.18
C PHE A 139 2.45 -14.14 -2.46
N LEU A 140 2.55 -14.79 -3.62
CA LEU A 140 2.07 -14.24 -4.90
C LEU A 140 0.56 -14.04 -4.90
N LEU A 141 -0.20 -15.01 -4.39
CA LEU A 141 -1.66 -14.90 -4.30
C LEU A 141 -2.09 -13.73 -3.41
N TYR A 142 -1.43 -13.54 -2.26
CA TYR A 142 -1.70 -12.39 -1.39
C TYR A 142 -1.27 -11.06 -1.99
N THR A 143 -0.17 -11.04 -2.74
CA THR A 143 0.23 -9.86 -3.51
C THR A 143 -0.83 -9.50 -4.55
N ALA A 144 -1.35 -10.50 -5.29
CA ALA A 144 -2.41 -10.28 -6.27
C ALA A 144 -3.70 -9.77 -5.62
N LEU A 145 -4.05 -10.30 -4.45
CA LEU A 145 -5.22 -9.86 -3.68
C LEU A 145 -5.06 -8.42 -3.19
N LEU A 146 -3.86 -8.04 -2.75
CA LEU A 146 -3.54 -6.65 -2.40
C LEU A 146 -3.63 -5.72 -3.62
N VAL A 147 -3.14 -6.14 -4.78
CA VAL A 147 -3.26 -5.37 -6.03
C VAL A 147 -4.73 -5.19 -6.42
N ALA A 148 -5.57 -6.20 -6.23
CA ALA A 148 -6.99 -6.11 -6.54
C ALA A 148 -7.78 -5.20 -5.57
N LEU A 149 -7.25 -4.97 -4.36
CA LEU A 149 -7.88 -4.16 -3.32
C LEU A 149 -7.45 -2.69 -3.35
N ALA A 150 -6.25 -2.40 -3.86
CA ALA A 150 -5.64 -1.07 -3.93
C ALA A 150 -6.12 -0.27 -5.16
#